data_AF-A0A0B7AGB0-F1
#
_entry.id   AF-A0A0B7AGB0-F1
#
_cell.length_a   1.000
_cell.length_b   1.000
_cell.length_c   1.000
_cell.angle_alpha   90.00
_cell.angle_beta   90.00
_cell.angle_gamma   90.00
#
_symmetry.space_group_name_H-M   'P 1'
#
loop_
_entity.id
_entity.type
_entity.pdbx_description
1 polymer ?
#
loop_
_entity_poly.entity_id
_entity_poly.type
_entity_poly.pdbx_seq_one_letter_code
_entity_poly.pdbx_strand_id
1 'polypeptide(L)'
;AVWTNLRSSIRRFIMANIFFAVTAAFLICLTNADLVRKNVEQLTSQEIRHLQKVLSDVVDDKSSKGYEAIAAYHGYPAQCKSGDKAVACCVHGSPTFTSWHRLLVVQIEQALKEKGITIGVPYWDWTRELDHLPELVRESILPDKTTGKTFKNPWYQGDIHIGEKVYHTSRAIDDRLYQHVPPGEHTDLFELVLQAFEYNEFCQFEVQFEVAHNTIHSLVGGRSQFSLSSLDYTLYDPIFFLH
;
A
#
# COMPACT_ATOMS: atom_id res chain seq x y z
N ALA A 1 -2.19 66.90 -7.35
CA ALA A 1 -3.10 65.98 -8.07
C ALA A 1 -2.38 64.78 -8.69
N VAL A 2 -1.26 64.96 -9.40
CA VAL A 2 -0.55 63.85 -10.10
C VAL A 2 0.12 62.85 -9.15
N TRP A 3 0.79 63.32 -8.10
CA TRP A 3 1.51 62.47 -7.13
C TRP A 3 0.62 61.60 -6.25
N THR A 4 -0.61 62.04 -5.98
CA THR A 4 -1.61 61.29 -5.21
C THR A 4 -2.20 60.13 -6.00
N ASN A 5 -2.36 60.30 -7.32
CA ASN A 5 -2.81 59.24 -8.22
C ASN A 5 -1.75 58.15 -8.42
N LEU A 6 -0.47 58.52 -8.47
CA LEU A 6 0.61 57.54 -8.62
C LEU A 6 0.75 56.64 -7.37
N ARG A 7 0.66 57.21 -6.16
CA ARG A 7 0.68 56.44 -4.91
C ARG A 7 -0.53 55.52 -4.74
N SER A 8 -1.72 55.94 -5.18
CA SER A 8 -2.92 55.09 -5.12
C SER A 8 -2.83 53.93 -6.12
N SER A 9 -2.28 54.17 -7.31
CA SER A 9 -2.05 53.15 -8.33
C SER A 9 -1.04 52.09 -7.88
N ILE A 10 0.08 52.51 -7.29
CA ILE A 10 1.10 51.59 -6.75
C ILE A 10 0.54 50.74 -5.59
N ARG A 11 -0.24 51.33 -4.67
CA ARG A 11 -0.87 50.58 -3.58
C ARG A 11 -1.89 49.56 -4.09
N ARG A 12 -2.68 49.90 -5.10
CA ARG A 12 -3.62 48.97 -5.74
C ARG A 12 -2.89 47.83 -6.44
N PHE A 13 -1.77 48.12 -7.11
CA PHE A 13 -0.94 47.11 -7.76
C PHE A 13 -0.28 46.16 -6.76
N ILE A 14 0.25 46.68 -5.64
CA ILE A 14 0.83 45.85 -4.57
C ILE A 14 -0.25 44.98 -3.90
N MET A 15 -1.41 45.55 -3.56
CA MET A 15 -2.51 44.77 -2.97
C MET A 15 -3.07 43.72 -3.93
N ALA A 16 -3.15 44.00 -5.23
CA ALA A 16 -3.56 43.02 -6.23
C ALA A 16 -2.56 41.85 -6.34
N ASN A 17 -1.25 42.14 -6.30
CA ASN A 17 -0.23 41.09 -6.32
C ASN A 17 -0.20 40.26 -5.02
N ILE A 18 -0.39 40.89 -3.86
CA ILE A 18 -0.51 40.17 -2.59
C ILE A 18 -1.76 39.28 -2.60
N PHE A 19 -2.90 39.81 -3.07
CA PHE A 19 -4.14 39.05 -3.19
C PHE A 19 -3.97 37.86 -4.15
N PHE A 20 -3.31 38.06 -5.29
CA PHE A 20 -3.01 37.01 -6.26
C PHE A 20 -2.06 35.94 -5.70
N ALA A 21 -1.04 36.34 -4.94
CA ALA A 21 -0.11 35.41 -4.29
C ALA A 21 -0.81 34.59 -3.18
N VAL A 22 -1.68 35.23 -2.40
CA VAL A 22 -2.48 34.56 -1.37
C VAL A 22 -3.48 33.61 -2.00
N THR A 23 -4.18 34.00 -3.07
CA THR A 23 -5.13 33.11 -3.76
C THR A 23 -4.42 31.97 -4.48
N ALA A 24 -3.25 32.19 -5.08
CA ALA A 24 -2.44 31.14 -5.67
C ALA A 24 -1.92 30.15 -4.62
N ALA A 25 -1.44 30.63 -3.47
CA ALA A 25 -1.05 29.78 -2.34
C ALA A 25 -2.25 29.00 -1.78
N PHE A 26 -3.42 29.62 -1.72
CA PHE A 26 -4.66 28.96 -1.30
C PHE A 26 -5.11 27.90 -2.31
N LEU A 27 -5.00 28.16 -3.62
CA LEU A 27 -5.29 27.20 -4.69
C LEU A 27 -4.30 26.02 -4.70
N ILE A 28 -3.02 26.26 -4.44
CA ILE A 28 -2.00 25.21 -4.28
C ILE A 28 -2.26 24.37 -3.02
N CYS A 29 -2.75 24.99 -1.94
CA CYS A 29 -3.23 24.26 -0.77
C CYS A 29 -4.53 23.47 -1.01
N LEU A 30 -5.34 23.86 -2.00
CA LEU A 30 -6.61 23.20 -2.34
C LEU A 30 -6.47 22.11 -3.41
N THR A 31 -5.37 22.08 -4.16
CA THR A 31 -5.06 20.92 -5.01
C THR A 31 -4.58 19.79 -4.11
N ASN A 32 -5.44 18.83 -3.85
CA ASN A 32 -5.00 17.49 -3.48
C ASN A 32 -4.12 16.99 -4.62
N ALA A 33 -2.79 17.11 -4.48
CA ALA A 33 -1.88 16.50 -5.43
C ALA A 33 -2.21 15.00 -5.50
N ASP A 34 -2.41 14.49 -6.70
CA ASP A 34 -2.63 13.06 -6.92
C ASP A 34 -1.42 12.29 -6.38
N LEU A 35 -1.68 11.29 -5.54
CA LEU A 35 -0.63 10.45 -5.00
C LEU A 35 -0.12 9.50 -6.10
N VAL A 36 1.19 9.49 -6.31
CA VAL A 36 1.82 8.59 -7.29
C VAL A 36 2.33 7.34 -6.58
N ARG A 37 1.81 6.17 -6.99
CA ARG A 37 2.31 4.85 -6.56
C ARG A 37 3.58 4.53 -7.34
N LYS A 38 4.71 4.45 -6.64
CA LYS A 38 6.02 4.15 -7.23
C LYS A 38 6.34 2.67 -7.09
N ASN A 39 7.18 2.15 -7.98
CA ASN A 39 7.81 0.86 -7.72
C ASN A 39 8.67 0.99 -6.43
N VAL A 40 8.54 0.03 -5.52
CA VAL A 40 9.25 0.01 -4.23
C VAL A 40 10.77 0.06 -4.39
N GLU A 41 11.31 -0.50 -5.48
CA GLU A 41 12.75 -0.48 -5.80
C GLU A 41 13.27 0.90 -6.23
N GLN A 42 12.36 1.83 -6.54
CA GLN A 42 12.70 3.19 -6.95
C GLN A 42 12.53 4.21 -5.82
N LEU A 43 12.17 3.76 -4.61
CA LEU A 43 12.00 4.64 -3.48
C LEU A 43 13.35 5.17 -3.00
N THR A 44 13.40 6.47 -2.74
CA THR A 44 14.54 7.07 -2.07
C THR A 44 14.59 6.62 -0.60
N SER A 45 15.77 6.64 0.01
CA SER A 45 15.88 6.33 1.44
C SER A 45 15.06 7.28 2.33
N GLN A 46 14.75 8.50 1.85
CA GLN A 46 13.85 9.42 2.56
C GLN A 46 12.40 8.94 2.49
N GLU A 47 11.93 8.48 1.34
CA GLU A 47 10.59 7.93 1.17
C GLU A 47 10.41 6.65 1.97
N ILE A 48 11.40 5.74 1.96
CA ILE A 48 11.39 4.52 2.79
C ILE A 48 11.21 4.87 4.27
N ARG A 49 12.03 5.78 4.81
CA ARG A 49 11.92 6.22 6.21
C ARG A 49 10.58 6.88 6.50
N HIS A 50 10.06 7.67 5.57
CA HIS A 50 8.77 8.33 5.73
C HIS A 50 7.61 7.31 5.76
N LEU A 51 7.62 6.34 4.85
CA LEU A 51 6.65 5.23 4.84
C LEU A 51 6.71 4.39 6.12
N GLN A 52 7.91 4.10 6.63
CA GLN A 52 8.08 3.38 7.90
C GLN A 52 7.50 4.18 9.07
N LYS A 53 7.78 5.48 9.15
CA LYS A 53 7.23 6.34 10.19
C LYS A 53 5.71 6.43 10.12
N VAL A 54 5.17 6.69 8.93
CA VAL A 54 3.74 6.92 8.72
C VAL A 54 2.94 5.63 8.93
N LEU A 55 3.43 4.47 8.47
CA LEU A 55 2.77 3.20 8.76
C LEU A 55 2.74 2.92 10.27
N SER A 56 3.82 3.22 11.01
CA SER A 56 3.81 3.12 12.47
C SER A 56 2.68 3.94 13.10
N ASP A 57 2.48 5.18 12.62
CA ASP A 57 1.41 6.05 13.11
C ASP A 57 0.00 5.53 12.77
N VAL A 58 -0.16 4.79 11.67
CA VAL A 58 -1.42 4.12 11.29
C VAL A 58 -1.65 2.84 12.11
N VAL A 59 -0.59 2.11 12.48
CA VAL A 59 -0.66 0.94 13.37
C VAL A 59 -1.05 1.35 14.80
N ASP A 60 -0.54 2.48 15.27
CA ASP A 60 -0.86 3.03 16.59
C ASP A 60 -2.28 3.63 16.66
N ASP A 61 -2.89 3.95 15.51
CA ASP A 61 -4.26 4.44 15.42
C ASP A 61 -5.27 3.32 15.73
N LYS A 62 -6.12 3.54 16.72
CA LYS A 62 -7.16 2.57 17.16
C LYS A 62 -8.57 2.95 16.70
N SER A 63 -8.69 3.96 15.83
CA SER A 63 -9.95 4.29 15.17
C SER A 63 -10.26 3.33 14.03
N SER A 64 -11.38 3.55 13.34
CA SER A 64 -11.75 2.81 12.13
C SER A 64 -10.79 3.04 10.95
N LYS A 65 -9.85 3.98 11.05
CA LYS A 65 -8.80 4.24 10.05
C LYS A 65 -7.45 3.61 10.42
N GLY A 66 -7.38 2.96 11.58
CA GLY A 66 -6.20 2.24 12.03
C GLY A 66 -5.90 1.02 11.18
N TYR A 67 -4.64 0.61 11.17
CA TYR A 67 -4.17 -0.51 10.36
C TYR A 67 -4.97 -1.79 10.62
N GLU A 68 -5.19 -2.13 11.89
CA GLU A 68 -5.93 -3.33 12.28
C GLU A 68 -7.40 -3.29 11.85
N ALA A 69 -8.04 -2.13 11.90
CA ALA A 69 -9.42 -1.98 11.42
C ALA A 69 -9.52 -2.16 9.90
N ILE A 70 -8.52 -1.67 9.16
CA ILE A 70 -8.42 -1.84 7.70
C ILE A 70 -8.13 -3.31 7.36
N ALA A 71 -7.17 -3.94 8.06
CA ALA A 71 -6.84 -5.36 7.94
C ALA A 71 -8.07 -6.27 8.13
N ALA A 72 -8.90 -5.92 9.12
CA ALA A 72 -10.10 -6.66 9.47
C ALA A 72 -11.18 -6.69 8.38
N TYR A 73 -11.16 -5.78 7.40
CA TYR A 73 -12.13 -5.78 6.30
C TYR A 73 -11.97 -6.97 5.34
N HIS A 74 -10.86 -7.69 5.42
CA HIS A 74 -10.58 -8.81 4.52
C HIS A 74 -11.23 -10.12 4.99
N GLY A 75 -10.57 -10.80 5.94
CA GLY A 75 -10.91 -12.16 6.33
C GLY A 75 -11.40 -12.24 7.76
N TYR A 76 -10.49 -11.97 8.69
CA TYR A 76 -10.71 -12.04 10.12
C TYR A 76 -10.72 -10.65 10.78
N PRO A 77 -11.60 -10.39 11.76
CA PRO A 77 -12.78 -11.18 12.09
C PRO A 77 -13.82 -11.16 10.95
N ALA A 78 -14.71 -12.14 10.93
CA ALA A 78 -15.81 -12.18 9.97
C ALA A 78 -16.79 -11.01 10.22
N GLN A 79 -16.83 -10.05 9.30
CA GLN A 79 -17.70 -8.87 9.36
C GLN A 79 -18.90 -8.92 8.40
N CYS A 80 -18.91 -9.90 7.48
CA CYS A 80 -19.96 -10.08 6.48
C CYS A 80 -20.83 -11.29 6.82
N LYS A 81 -21.95 -11.43 6.09
CA LYS A 81 -22.92 -12.51 6.31
C LYS A 81 -23.29 -13.20 5.01
N SER A 82 -23.40 -14.53 5.08
CA SER A 82 -24.04 -15.37 4.06
C SER A 82 -25.18 -16.13 4.73
N GLY A 83 -26.40 -15.64 4.52
CA GLY A 83 -27.56 -16.01 5.35
C GLY A 83 -27.30 -15.67 6.82
N ASP A 84 -27.43 -16.66 7.71
CA ASP A 84 -27.20 -16.51 9.15
C ASP A 84 -25.73 -16.73 9.58
N LYS A 85 -24.86 -17.14 8.65
CA LYS A 85 -23.45 -17.42 8.97
C LYS A 85 -22.61 -16.16 8.78
N ALA A 86 -21.82 -15.82 9.80
CA ALA A 86 -20.75 -14.84 9.66
C ALA A 86 -19.65 -15.41 8.75
N VAL A 87 -19.21 -14.62 7.77
CA VAL A 87 -18.19 -14.97 6.78
C VAL A 87 -17.20 -13.83 6.60
N ALA A 88 -16.02 -14.15 6.06
CA ALA A 88 -15.08 -13.16 5.55
C ALA A 88 -15.76 -12.23 4.53
N CYS A 89 -15.33 -10.97 4.49
CA CYS A 89 -15.87 -9.97 3.57
C CYS A 89 -15.16 -9.97 2.21
N CYS A 90 -13.98 -10.59 2.13
CA CYS A 90 -13.18 -10.62 0.93
C CYS A 90 -13.93 -11.27 -0.25
N VAL A 91 -13.84 -10.62 -1.41
CA VAL A 91 -14.41 -11.12 -2.66
C VAL A 91 -13.32 -11.85 -3.44
N HIS A 92 -13.51 -13.15 -3.68
CA HIS A 92 -12.60 -14.04 -4.41
C HIS A 92 -13.40 -14.93 -5.37
N GLY A 93 -12.78 -15.38 -6.45
CA GLY A 93 -13.41 -16.17 -7.51
C GLY A 93 -14.60 -15.44 -8.16
N SER A 94 -14.49 -14.13 -8.34
CA SER A 94 -15.59 -13.27 -8.77
C SER A 94 -15.08 -12.13 -9.65
N PRO A 95 -15.82 -11.71 -10.70
CA PRO A 95 -15.44 -10.58 -11.55
C PRO A 95 -15.17 -9.25 -10.81
N THR A 96 -15.64 -9.12 -9.57
CA THR A 96 -15.44 -7.93 -8.73
C THR A 96 -14.23 -8.01 -7.80
N PHE A 97 -13.46 -9.10 -7.81
CA PHE A 97 -12.23 -9.30 -7.01
C PHE A 97 -11.28 -8.10 -7.12
N THR A 98 -10.89 -7.71 -8.34
CA THR A 98 -9.94 -6.60 -8.57
C THR A 98 -10.49 -5.25 -8.08
N SER A 99 -11.79 -5.01 -8.25
CA SER A 99 -12.45 -3.78 -7.81
C SER A 99 -12.52 -3.69 -6.29
N TRP A 100 -12.82 -4.80 -5.63
CA TRP A 100 -12.91 -4.88 -4.18
C TRP A 100 -11.54 -4.68 -3.51
N HIS A 101 -10.50 -5.36 -4.01
CA HIS A 101 -9.13 -5.20 -3.49
C HIS A 101 -8.55 -3.81 -3.78
N ARG A 102 -8.88 -3.20 -4.93
CA ARG A 102 -8.51 -1.80 -5.22
C ARG A 102 -9.01 -0.85 -4.14
N LEU A 103 -10.23 -1.04 -3.63
CA LEU A 103 -10.78 -0.20 -2.56
C LEU A 103 -10.04 -0.38 -1.24
N LEU A 104 -9.56 -1.58 -0.91
CA LEU A 104 -8.70 -1.78 0.27
C LEU A 104 -7.38 -1.00 0.16
N VAL A 105 -6.73 -1.03 -1.00
CA VAL A 105 -5.49 -0.27 -1.23
C VAL A 105 -5.76 1.23 -1.10
N VAL A 106 -6.89 1.72 -1.61
CA VAL A 106 -7.29 3.13 -1.41
C VAL A 106 -7.52 3.45 0.06
N GLN A 107 -8.11 2.54 0.85
CA GLN A 107 -8.35 2.77 2.27
C GLN A 107 -7.05 2.96 3.06
N ILE A 108 -6.06 2.08 2.88
CA ILE A 108 -4.76 2.27 3.54
C ILE A 108 -4.03 3.51 3.01
N GLU A 109 -4.14 3.81 1.72
CA GLU A 109 -3.53 4.99 1.11
C GLU A 109 -4.09 6.29 1.72
N GLN A 110 -5.40 6.36 1.97
CA GLN A 110 -6.00 7.50 2.68
C GLN A 110 -5.55 7.57 4.14
N ALA A 111 -5.45 6.44 4.85
CA ALA A 111 -4.96 6.42 6.23
C ALA A 111 -3.51 6.94 6.32
N LEU A 112 -2.63 6.50 5.42
CA LEU A 112 -1.26 6.99 5.33
C LEU A 112 -1.22 8.49 4.94
N LYS A 113 -2.10 8.93 4.04
CA LYS A 113 -2.23 10.34 3.64
C LYS A 113 -2.62 11.23 4.81
N GLU A 114 -3.53 10.79 5.66
CA GLU A 114 -3.92 11.52 6.87
C GLU A 114 -2.80 11.64 7.90
N LYS A 115 -1.83 10.71 7.90
CA LYS A 115 -0.61 10.80 8.71
C LYS A 115 0.55 11.54 8.02
N GLY A 116 0.33 12.06 6.81
CA GLY A 116 1.26 12.99 6.15
C GLY A 116 2.12 12.38 5.03
N ILE A 117 1.83 11.18 4.52
CA ILE A 117 2.56 10.66 3.36
C ILE A 117 2.34 11.56 2.12
N THR A 118 3.37 11.69 1.29
CA THR A 118 3.35 12.54 0.08
C THR A 118 3.42 11.75 -1.23
N ILE A 119 3.47 10.42 -1.14
CA ILE A 119 3.45 9.48 -2.27
C ILE A 119 2.30 8.48 -2.08
N GLY A 120 1.89 7.82 -3.15
CA GLY A 120 0.93 6.73 -3.07
C GLY A 120 1.55 5.49 -2.43
N VAL A 121 0.71 4.52 -2.08
CA VAL A 121 1.19 3.21 -1.61
C VAL A 121 2.06 2.60 -2.71
N PRO A 122 3.34 2.30 -2.45
CA PRO A 122 4.22 1.75 -3.47
C PRO A 122 3.79 0.34 -3.86
N TYR A 123 4.14 -0.07 -5.08
CA TYR A 123 3.91 -1.44 -5.56
C TYR A 123 5.24 -2.20 -5.70
N TRP A 124 5.20 -3.51 -5.53
CA TRP A 124 6.30 -4.42 -5.75
C TRP A 124 6.08 -5.18 -7.05
N ASP A 125 6.94 -4.93 -8.04
CA ASP A 125 6.85 -5.55 -9.35
C ASP A 125 7.53 -6.93 -9.34
N TRP A 126 6.76 -7.94 -8.95
CA TRP A 126 7.18 -9.35 -8.92
C TRP A 126 7.13 -10.02 -10.31
N THR A 127 6.82 -9.29 -11.39
CA THR A 127 6.89 -9.81 -12.76
C THR A 127 8.33 -9.84 -13.29
N ARG A 128 9.27 -9.21 -12.59
CA ARG A 128 10.70 -9.19 -12.93
C ARG A 128 11.43 -10.29 -12.17
N GLU A 129 12.63 -10.63 -12.61
CA GLU A 129 13.54 -11.43 -11.77
C GLU A 129 13.85 -10.70 -10.46
N LEU A 130 13.84 -11.45 -9.37
CA LEU A 130 14.03 -10.95 -8.02
C LEU A 130 15.15 -11.74 -7.33
N ASP A 131 15.96 -11.06 -6.52
CA ASP A 131 16.97 -11.71 -5.67
C ASP A 131 16.59 -11.73 -4.18
N HIS A 132 15.65 -10.88 -3.80
CA HIS A 132 15.22 -10.67 -2.42
C HIS A 132 13.87 -9.96 -2.34
N LEU A 133 13.25 -9.97 -1.16
CA LEU A 133 12.13 -9.08 -0.88
C LEU A 133 12.58 -7.61 -0.81
N PRO A 134 11.69 -6.64 -1.12
CA PRO A 134 12.02 -5.22 -1.07
C PRO A 134 12.62 -4.77 0.27
N GLU A 135 13.55 -3.81 0.24
CA GLU A 135 14.22 -3.29 1.43
C GLU A 135 13.22 -2.84 2.52
N LEU A 136 12.10 -2.24 2.10
CA LEU A 136 11.04 -1.73 2.97
C LEU A 136 10.53 -2.78 3.96
N VAL A 137 10.46 -4.05 3.57
CA VAL A 137 9.81 -5.14 4.33
C VAL A 137 10.79 -6.16 4.91
N ARG A 138 12.10 -6.00 4.67
CA ARG A 138 13.11 -7.05 4.91
C ARG A 138 13.65 -7.08 6.34
N GLU A 139 14.01 -5.91 6.88
CA GLU A 139 14.63 -5.81 8.21
C GLU A 139 13.55 -5.69 9.30
N SER A 140 13.65 -6.47 10.37
CA SER A 140 12.69 -6.42 11.49
C SER A 140 12.90 -5.22 12.42
N ILE A 141 14.13 -4.71 12.47
CA ILE A 141 14.55 -3.62 13.34
C ILE A 141 15.30 -2.58 12.52
N LEU A 142 14.95 -1.31 12.67
CA LEU A 142 15.52 -0.19 11.94
C LEU A 142 16.31 0.73 12.88
N PRO A 143 17.47 1.25 12.45
CA PRO A 143 18.20 2.25 13.21
C PRO A 143 17.62 3.65 13.02
N ASP A 144 17.35 4.34 14.12
CA ASP A 144 17.10 5.79 14.12
C ASP A 144 18.43 6.53 14.15
N LYS A 145 18.84 7.08 13.00
CA LYS A 145 20.09 7.84 12.86
C LYS A 145 20.11 9.15 13.67
N THR A 146 18.95 9.64 14.11
CA THR A 146 18.83 10.89 14.86
C THR A 146 19.02 10.65 16.35
N THR A 147 18.40 9.59 16.89
CA THR A 147 18.42 9.28 18.33
C THR A 147 19.43 8.20 18.71
N GLY A 148 19.96 7.45 17.74
CA GLY A 148 20.83 6.29 17.98
C GLY A 148 20.10 5.05 18.51
N LYS A 149 18.77 5.10 18.64
CA LYS A 149 17.94 3.97 19.09
C LYS A 149 17.50 3.11 17.91
N THR A 150 16.96 1.94 18.22
CA THR A 150 16.33 1.05 17.24
C THR A 150 14.83 0.98 17.44
N PHE A 151 14.07 0.81 16.36
CA PHE A 151 12.61 0.63 16.40
C PHE A 151 12.17 -0.54 15.51
N LYS A 152 11.01 -1.15 15.82
CA LYS A 152 10.42 -2.23 15.03
C LYS A 152 10.01 -1.68 13.67
N ASN A 153 10.34 -2.40 12.59
CA ASN A 153 9.86 -2.05 11.26
C ASN A 153 8.38 -2.42 11.14
N PRO A 154 7.45 -1.46 10.99
CA PRO A 154 6.03 -1.78 10.87
C PRO A 154 5.69 -2.47 9.55
N TRP A 155 6.61 -2.52 8.58
CA TRP A 155 6.45 -3.21 7.31
C TRP A 155 6.96 -4.67 7.33
N TYR A 156 7.64 -5.10 8.39
CA TYR A 156 8.23 -6.44 8.48
C TYR A 156 7.21 -7.52 8.85
N GLN A 157 6.33 -7.23 9.81
CA GLN A 157 5.29 -8.13 10.30
C GLN A 157 4.10 -7.32 10.82
N GLY A 158 2.90 -7.87 10.68
CA GLY A 158 1.68 -7.34 11.29
C GLY A 158 1.37 -7.97 12.64
N ASP A 159 0.60 -7.27 13.45
CA ASP A 159 0.08 -7.76 14.73
C ASP A 159 -1.41 -8.08 14.59
N ILE A 160 -1.86 -9.22 15.14
CA ILE A 160 -3.24 -9.71 15.06
C ILE A 160 -3.76 -9.96 16.47
N HIS A 161 -4.78 -9.21 16.90
CA HIS A 161 -5.37 -9.38 18.22
C HIS A 161 -6.55 -10.36 18.17
N ILE A 162 -6.45 -11.45 18.95
CA ILE A 162 -7.52 -12.47 19.08
C ILE A 162 -7.78 -12.67 20.57
N GLY A 163 -8.86 -12.06 21.06
CA GLY A 163 -9.13 -11.97 22.49
C GLY A 163 -8.01 -11.20 23.20
N GLU A 164 -7.41 -11.80 24.22
CA GLU A 164 -6.30 -11.20 24.98
C GLU A 164 -4.91 -11.51 24.40
N LYS A 165 -4.85 -12.32 23.34
CA LYS A 165 -3.59 -12.76 22.72
C LYS A 165 -3.25 -11.92 21.49
N VAL A 166 -1.96 -11.65 21.33
CA VAL A 166 -1.40 -11.03 20.13
C VAL A 166 -0.62 -12.10 19.38
N TYR A 167 -0.96 -12.28 18.11
CA TYR A 167 -0.20 -13.07 17.15
C TYR A 167 0.51 -12.15 16.17
N HIS A 168 1.51 -12.67 15.48
CA HIS A 168 2.26 -11.92 14.48
C HIS A 168 2.21 -12.63 13.14
N THR A 169 2.11 -11.86 12.05
CA THR A 169 2.28 -12.45 10.73
C THR A 169 3.70 -12.93 10.55
N SER A 170 3.85 -13.92 9.69
CA SER A 170 5.13 -14.54 9.37
C SER A 170 5.15 -14.89 7.89
N ARG A 171 6.34 -14.81 7.30
CA ARG A 171 6.59 -15.11 5.91
C ARG A 171 7.60 -16.25 5.84
N ALA A 172 7.37 -17.18 4.93
CA ALA A 172 8.27 -18.30 4.67
C ALA A 172 8.44 -18.39 3.17
N ILE A 173 9.43 -17.63 2.69
CA ILE A 173 9.64 -17.39 1.26
C ILE A 173 10.07 -18.68 0.57
N ASP A 174 9.37 -19.02 -0.50
CA ASP A 174 9.67 -20.14 -1.37
C ASP A 174 10.68 -19.71 -2.44
N ASP A 175 11.74 -20.50 -2.64
CA ASP A 175 12.82 -20.20 -3.58
C ASP A 175 12.33 -20.00 -5.02
N ARG A 176 11.16 -20.53 -5.38
CA ARG A 176 10.52 -20.31 -6.69
C ARG A 176 10.17 -18.84 -6.96
N LEU A 177 10.08 -18.00 -5.92
CA LEU A 177 9.91 -16.55 -6.09
C LEU A 177 11.13 -15.90 -6.78
N TYR A 178 12.32 -16.49 -6.63
CA TYR A 178 13.59 -15.97 -7.11
C TYR A 178 14.09 -16.71 -8.36
N GLN A 179 13.16 -17.02 -9.27
CA GLN A 179 13.50 -17.68 -10.53
C GLN A 179 14.34 -16.73 -11.41
N HIS A 180 15.47 -17.26 -11.89
CA HIS A 180 16.30 -16.62 -12.91
C HIS A 180 16.23 -17.41 -14.20
N VAL A 181 16.10 -16.71 -15.32
CA VAL A 181 15.93 -17.33 -16.64
C VAL A 181 17.00 -16.86 -17.63
N PRO A 182 17.33 -17.67 -18.66
CA PRO A 182 18.24 -17.25 -19.72
C PRO A 182 17.73 -16.03 -20.50
N PRO A 183 18.62 -15.27 -21.19
CA PRO A 183 18.20 -14.17 -22.04
C PRO A 183 17.19 -14.60 -23.10
N GLY A 184 16.04 -13.92 -23.16
CA GLY A 184 14.96 -14.21 -24.12
C GLY A 184 13.89 -15.16 -23.59
N GLU A 185 14.05 -15.67 -22.38
CA GLU A 185 13.00 -16.39 -21.65
C GLU A 185 12.34 -15.47 -20.60
N HIS A 186 11.21 -15.91 -20.06
CA HIS A 186 10.52 -15.21 -18.98
C HIS A 186 10.32 -16.13 -17.77
N THR A 187 10.18 -15.53 -16.60
CA THR A 187 9.85 -16.25 -15.36
C THR A 187 8.41 -16.79 -15.41
N ASP A 188 8.13 -17.82 -14.63
CA ASP A 188 6.79 -18.41 -14.51
C ASP A 188 5.77 -17.36 -14.05
N LEU A 189 6.17 -16.45 -13.14
CA LEU A 189 5.33 -15.34 -12.68
C LEU A 189 4.99 -14.35 -13.79
N PHE A 190 5.96 -14.01 -14.65
CA PHE A 190 5.72 -13.14 -15.80
C PHE A 190 4.79 -13.81 -16.81
N GLU A 191 4.98 -15.11 -17.09
CA GLU A 191 4.13 -15.86 -18.01
C GLU A 191 2.68 -15.97 -17.52
N LEU A 192 2.45 -16.14 -16.22
CA LEU A 192 1.09 -16.11 -15.65
C LEU A 192 0.38 -14.78 -15.91
N VAL A 193 1.10 -13.65 -15.81
CA VAL A 193 0.55 -12.32 -16.08
C VAL A 193 0.33 -12.11 -17.58
N LEU A 194 1.27 -12.53 -18.42
CA LEU A 194 1.09 -12.49 -19.87
C LEU A 194 -0.14 -13.29 -20.30
N GLN A 195 -0.29 -14.52 -19.80
CA GLN A 195 -1.43 -15.37 -20.07
C GLN A 195 -2.75 -14.69 -19.70
N ALA A 196 -2.81 -14.02 -18.54
CA ALA A 196 -4.01 -13.27 -18.16
C ALA A 196 -4.36 -12.19 -19.19
N PHE A 197 -3.35 -11.44 -19.68
CA PHE A 197 -3.54 -10.38 -20.66
C PHE A 197 -3.90 -10.85 -22.08
N GLU A 198 -3.79 -12.14 -22.40
CA GLU A 198 -4.23 -12.67 -23.69
C GLU A 198 -5.76 -12.74 -23.82
N TYR A 199 -6.49 -12.75 -22.70
CA TYR A 199 -7.94 -12.88 -22.68
C TYR A 199 -8.64 -11.54 -22.90
N ASN A 200 -9.45 -11.46 -23.96
CA ASN A 200 -10.23 -10.25 -24.29
C ASN A 200 -11.55 -10.13 -23.49
N GLU A 201 -12.07 -11.24 -22.98
CA GLU A 201 -13.27 -11.26 -22.14
C GLU A 201 -12.90 -11.01 -20.68
N PHE A 202 -13.50 -9.99 -20.07
CA PHE A 202 -13.13 -9.52 -18.73
C PHE A 202 -13.17 -10.62 -17.67
N CYS A 203 -14.22 -11.46 -17.65
CA CYS A 203 -14.32 -12.55 -16.69
C CYS A 203 -13.25 -13.63 -16.88
N GLN A 204 -12.77 -13.85 -18.11
CA GLN A 204 -11.70 -14.83 -18.37
C GLN A 204 -10.35 -14.26 -17.95
N PHE A 205 -10.08 -12.99 -18.26
CA PHE A 205 -8.94 -12.24 -17.74
C PHE A 205 -8.90 -12.31 -16.21
N GLU A 206 -10.02 -12.03 -15.56
CA GLU A 206 -10.10 -11.92 -14.10
C GLU A 206 -9.74 -13.25 -13.41
N VAL A 207 -10.23 -14.39 -13.91
CA VAL A 207 -9.87 -15.72 -13.38
C VAL A 207 -8.35 -15.95 -13.45
N GLN A 208 -7.71 -15.66 -14.58
CA GLN A 208 -6.26 -15.87 -14.71
C GLN A 208 -5.46 -14.86 -13.88
N PHE A 209 -5.95 -13.63 -13.79
CA PHE A 209 -5.33 -12.57 -13.00
C PHE A 209 -5.36 -12.90 -11.50
N GLU A 210 -6.49 -13.39 -10.97
CA GLU A 210 -6.59 -13.84 -9.58
C GLU A 210 -5.68 -15.05 -9.31
N VAL A 211 -5.57 -16.00 -10.25
CA VAL A 211 -4.64 -17.15 -10.12
C VAL A 211 -3.17 -16.69 -10.07
N ALA A 212 -2.77 -15.77 -10.95
CA ALA A 212 -1.42 -15.19 -10.94
C ALA A 212 -1.13 -14.50 -9.60
N HIS A 213 -2.06 -13.68 -9.12
CA HIS A 213 -2.00 -13.02 -7.81
C HIS A 213 -1.87 -14.02 -6.65
N ASN A 214 -2.72 -15.05 -6.60
CA ASN A 214 -2.75 -16.06 -5.53
C ASN A 214 -1.43 -16.85 -5.41
N THR A 215 -0.64 -16.89 -6.49
CA THR A 215 0.68 -17.51 -6.49
C THR A 215 1.63 -16.78 -5.53
N ILE A 216 1.62 -15.44 -5.51
CA ILE A 216 2.47 -14.64 -4.60
C ILE A 216 2.09 -14.85 -3.14
N HIS A 217 0.78 -14.92 -2.84
CA HIS A 217 0.30 -15.25 -1.50
C HIS A 217 0.93 -16.54 -0.97
N SER A 218 0.97 -17.57 -1.82
CA SER A 218 1.53 -18.88 -1.48
C SER A 218 3.06 -18.86 -1.39
N LEU A 219 3.75 -18.20 -2.33
CA LEU A 219 5.21 -18.13 -2.39
C LEU A 219 5.81 -17.30 -1.23
N VAL A 220 5.07 -16.32 -0.71
CA VAL A 220 5.54 -15.45 0.39
C VAL A 220 5.06 -15.97 1.76
N GLY A 221 3.82 -16.46 1.86
CA GLY A 221 3.23 -16.83 3.15
C GLY A 221 3.67 -18.19 3.69
N GLY A 222 3.95 -19.15 2.81
CA GLY A 222 4.27 -20.52 3.20
C GLY A 222 3.15 -21.22 3.99
N ARG A 223 3.49 -21.94 5.07
CA ARG A 223 2.55 -22.82 5.79
C ARG A 223 2.04 -22.29 7.13
N SER A 224 2.46 -21.10 7.54
CA SER A 224 2.03 -20.52 8.82
C SER A 224 0.57 -20.09 8.76
N GLN A 225 -0.17 -20.28 9.86
CA GLN A 225 -1.57 -19.85 9.96
C GLN A 225 -1.71 -18.32 9.80
N PHE A 226 -0.79 -17.57 10.40
CA PHE A 226 -0.76 -16.11 10.34
C PHE A 226 0.25 -15.68 9.27
N SER A 227 -0.15 -15.76 8.01
CA SER A 227 0.71 -15.48 6.86
C SER A 227 -0.10 -15.02 5.66
N LEU A 228 0.62 -14.65 4.58
CA LEU A 228 -0.02 -14.32 3.30
C LEU A 228 -0.80 -15.48 2.68
N SER A 229 -0.46 -16.73 2.99
CA SER A 229 -1.16 -17.91 2.46
C SER A 229 -2.54 -18.11 3.08
N SER A 230 -2.86 -17.38 4.16
CA SER A 230 -4.11 -17.51 4.90
C SER A 230 -5.07 -16.40 4.51
N LEU A 231 -6.20 -16.77 3.90
CA LEU A 231 -7.25 -15.82 3.51
C LEU A 231 -7.74 -14.98 4.70
N ASP A 232 -7.80 -15.58 5.88
CA ASP A 232 -8.26 -14.92 7.11
C ASP A 232 -7.32 -13.79 7.54
N TYR A 233 -6.01 -13.99 7.42
CA TYR A 233 -5.00 -13.15 8.06
C TYR A 233 -4.07 -12.42 7.09
N THR A 234 -4.17 -12.67 5.79
CA THR A 234 -3.20 -12.15 4.81
C THR A 234 -3.10 -10.63 4.80
N LEU A 235 -4.20 -9.89 5.00
CA LEU A 235 -4.19 -8.42 4.99
C LEU A 235 -3.47 -7.81 6.20
N TYR A 236 -3.25 -8.60 7.26
CA TYR A 236 -2.52 -8.11 8.42
C TYR A 236 -1.03 -7.95 8.12
N ASP A 237 -0.49 -8.69 7.14
CA ASP A 237 0.91 -8.57 6.78
C ASP A 237 1.11 -7.37 5.83
N PRO A 238 1.93 -6.35 6.20
CA PRO A 238 2.07 -5.12 5.41
C PRO A 238 2.55 -5.31 3.98
N ILE A 239 3.25 -6.39 3.65
CA ILE A 239 3.65 -6.66 2.26
C ILE A 239 2.45 -6.89 1.35
N PHE A 240 1.28 -7.25 1.89
CA PHE A 240 0.02 -7.34 1.14
C PHE A 240 -0.26 -6.05 0.36
N PHE A 241 0.01 -4.88 0.93
CA PHE A 241 -0.29 -3.61 0.27
C PHE A 241 0.75 -3.22 -0.80
N LEU A 242 1.88 -3.91 -0.85
CA LEU A 242 2.86 -3.78 -1.94
C LEU A 242 2.55 -4.73 -3.09
N HIS A 243 1.93 -5.87 -2.78
CA HIS A 243 1.51 -6.90 -3.72
C HIS A 243 0.36 -6.40 -4.61
#